data_AF-A0A968X4G3-F1
#
_entry.id   AF-A0A968X4G3-F1
#
_cell.length_a   1.000
_cell.length_b   1.000
_cell.length_c   1.000
_cell.angle_alpha   90.00
_cell.angle_beta   90.00
_cell.angle_gamma   90.00
#
_symmetry.space_group_name_H-M   'P 1'
#
loop_
_entity.id
_entity.type
_entity.pdbx_description
1 polymer ?
#
loop_
_entity_poly.entity_id
_entity_poly.type
_entity_poly.pdbx_seq_one_letter_code
_entity_poly.pdbx_strand_id
1 'polypeptide(L)'
;GDIIPGFIVSPFVGSRGDLTANGTWKDGKWVVVLVRALNTGHDDDVSFTPPKPYAFGLSVTDNEGGMKHTIVQGALKLEWQ
;
A
#
# COMPACT_ATOMS: atom_id res chain seq x y z
N GLY A 1 -31.16 16.31 11.92
CA GLY A 1 -29.71 16.35 12.12
C GLY A 1 -29.11 15.39 11.13
N ASP A 2 -28.14 15.83 10.34
CA ASP A 2 -27.61 15.04 9.22
C ASP A 2 -26.46 14.14 9.68
N ILE A 3 -26.48 12.89 9.23
CA ILE A 3 -25.44 11.89 9.50
C ILE A 3 -24.46 11.93 8.33
N ILE A 4 -23.21 12.32 8.60
CA ILE A 4 -22.11 12.26 7.63
C ILE A 4 -21.37 10.93 7.80
N PRO A 5 -21.11 10.15 6.72
CA PRO A 5 -20.31 8.94 6.80
C PRO A 5 -18.88 9.22 7.26
N GLY A 6 -18.35 8.38 8.15
CA GLY A 6 -16.95 8.46 8.61
C GLY A 6 -15.92 8.07 7.54
N PHE A 7 -16.35 7.49 6.43
CA PHE A 7 -15.51 7.08 5.31
C PHE A 7 -16.31 7.12 3.99
N ILE A 8 -15.65 7.55 2.92
CA ILE A 8 -16.18 7.50 1.55
C ILE A 8 -15.90 6.09 1.00
N VAL A 9 -16.94 5.39 0.53
CA VAL A 9 -16.87 4.00 0.05
C VAL A 9 -16.71 3.90 -1.48
N SER A 10 -16.48 5.02 -2.17
CA SER A 10 -16.24 5.02 -3.63
C SER A 10 -14.79 4.63 -3.96
N PRO A 11 -14.54 4.09 -5.16
CA PRO A 11 -13.18 3.88 -5.64
C PRO A 11 -12.35 5.17 -5.60
N PHE A 12 -11.06 5.02 -5.30
CA PHE A 12 -10.10 6.13 -5.45
C PHE A 12 -9.91 6.45 -6.94
N VAL A 13 -9.64 7.72 -7.24
CA VAL A 13 -9.41 8.23 -8.60
C VAL A 13 -8.11 9.03 -8.66
N GLY A 14 -7.55 9.22 -9.86
CA GLY A 14 -6.25 9.87 -10.07
C GLY A 14 -5.09 9.03 -9.57
N SER A 15 -3.96 9.67 -9.21
CA SER A 15 -2.72 9.02 -8.73
C SER A 15 -2.96 7.95 -7.66
N ARG A 16 -3.81 8.26 -6.66
CA ARG A 16 -4.16 7.30 -5.59
C ARG A 16 -4.94 6.07 -6.08
N GLY A 17 -5.62 6.17 -7.23
CA GLY A 17 -6.42 5.10 -7.83
C GLY A 17 -5.61 4.06 -8.60
N ASP A 18 -4.34 4.34 -8.92
CA ASP A 18 -3.49 3.41 -9.69
C ASP A 18 -2.98 2.21 -8.90
N LEU A 19 -3.21 2.20 -7.59
CA LEU A 19 -2.86 1.11 -6.69
C LEU A 19 -4.09 0.24 -6.40
N THR A 20 -3.98 -1.05 -6.67
CA THR A 20 -4.94 -2.06 -6.23
C THR A 20 -4.32 -2.97 -5.20
N ALA A 21 -5.13 -3.49 -4.28
CA ALA A 21 -4.68 -4.43 -3.26
C ALA A 21 -5.69 -5.56 -3.09
N ASN A 22 -5.18 -6.77 -2.89
CA ASN A 22 -5.97 -7.92 -2.47
C ASN A 22 -5.34 -8.55 -1.22
N GLY A 23 -6.15 -8.77 -0.19
CA GLY A 23 -5.74 -9.40 1.05
C GLY A 23 -6.50 -10.70 1.26
N THR A 24 -5.78 -11.78 1.60
CA THR A 24 -6.38 -13.04 2.01
C THR A 24 -5.83 -13.45 3.38
N TRP A 25 -6.72 -13.89 4.26
CA TRP A 25 -6.34 -14.48 5.54
C TRP A 25 -6.38 -15.99 5.43
N LYS A 26 -5.25 -16.65 5.68
CA LYS A 26 -5.13 -18.11 5.64
C LYS A 26 -4.06 -18.57 6.62
N ASP A 27 -4.33 -19.67 7.34
CA ASP A 27 -3.39 -20.32 8.24
C ASP A 27 -2.73 -19.37 9.26
N GLY A 28 -3.52 -18.45 9.82
CA GLY A 28 -3.06 -17.51 10.85
C GLY A 28 -2.26 -16.32 10.33
N LYS A 29 -2.27 -16.05 9.01
CA LYS A 29 -1.49 -14.97 8.40
C LYS A 29 -2.29 -14.23 7.33
N TRP A 30 -1.97 -12.94 7.18
CA TRP A 30 -2.38 -12.16 6.01
C TRP A 30 -1.38 -12.35 4.88
N VAL A 31 -1.91 -12.58 3.67
CA VAL A 31 -1.19 -12.42 2.41
C VAL A 31 -1.81 -11.24 1.70
N VAL A 32 -1.03 -10.17 1.53
CA VAL A 32 -1.48 -8.95 0.85
C VAL A 32 -0.65 -8.78 -0.42
N VAL A 33 -1.35 -8.65 -1.55
CA VAL A 33 -0.76 -8.38 -2.86
C VAL A 33 -1.14 -6.96 -3.24
N LEU A 34 -0.14 -6.11 -3.43
CA LEU A 34 -0.29 -4.76 -3.97
C LEU A 34 0.13 -4.75 -5.44
N VAL A 35 -0.66 -4.14 -6.30
CA VAL A 35 -0.40 -4.08 -7.75
C VAL A 35 -0.54 -2.64 -8.23
N ARG A 36 0.44 -2.19 -8.99
CA ARG A 36 0.47 -0.92 -9.74
C ARG A 36 1.33 -1.06 -10.99
N ALA A 37 1.20 -0.12 -11.92
CA ALA A 37 2.16 0.01 -13.02
C ALA A 37 3.56 0.39 -12.50
N LEU A 38 4.60 0.00 -13.24
CA LEU A 38 5.97 0.44 -12.97
C LEU A 38 6.12 1.96 -13.10
N ASN A 39 5.44 2.54 -14.10
CA ASN A 39 5.32 3.97 -14.29
C ASN A 39 3.82 4.31 -14.39
N THR A 40 3.33 5.12 -13.46
CA THR A 40 1.93 5.59 -13.38
C THR A 40 1.73 6.90 -14.14
N GLY A 41 2.81 7.57 -14.57
CA GLY A 41 2.75 8.86 -15.28
C GLY A 41 2.51 10.05 -14.36
N HIS A 42 2.55 9.83 -13.04
CA HIS A 42 2.33 10.84 -12.02
C HIS A 42 3.66 11.33 -11.43
N ASP A 43 3.84 12.66 -11.30
CA ASP A 43 5.09 13.26 -10.84
C ASP A 43 5.33 13.07 -9.32
N ASP A 44 4.27 12.78 -8.56
CA ASP A 44 4.31 12.44 -7.14
C ASP A 44 4.65 10.95 -6.89
N ASP A 45 4.74 10.15 -7.94
CA ASP A 45 4.98 8.72 -7.87
C ASP A 45 6.41 8.33 -8.24
N VAL A 46 6.90 7.27 -7.60
CA VAL A 46 8.17 6.65 -8.01
C VAL A 46 7.97 5.87 -9.31
N SER A 47 8.71 6.24 -10.36
CA SER A 47 8.83 5.43 -11.57
C SER A 47 9.88 4.31 -11.38
N PHE A 48 9.42 3.06 -11.39
CA PHE A 48 10.27 1.88 -11.25
C PHE A 48 10.88 1.49 -12.60
N THR A 49 12.21 1.39 -12.65
CA THR A 49 12.99 0.97 -13.82
C THR A 49 13.85 -0.25 -13.47
N PRO A 50 13.28 -1.47 -13.51
CA PRO A 50 14.04 -2.71 -13.34
C PRO A 50 15.24 -2.77 -14.30
N PRO A 51 16.37 -3.39 -13.91
CA PRO A 51 16.57 -4.13 -12.66
C PRO A 51 17.16 -3.27 -11.51
N LYS A 52 16.89 -1.96 -11.47
CA LYS A 52 17.37 -1.09 -10.40
C LYS A 52 16.72 -1.44 -9.05
N PRO A 53 17.47 -1.50 -7.94
CA PRO A 53 16.87 -1.69 -6.63
C PRO A 53 16.22 -0.42 -6.09
N TYR A 54 15.13 -0.58 -5.35
CA TYR A 54 14.39 0.54 -4.74
C TYR A 54 14.22 0.33 -3.24
N ALA A 55 14.44 1.38 -2.46
CA ALA A 55 14.18 1.37 -1.02
C ALA A 55 12.67 1.54 -0.76
N PHE A 56 12.12 0.78 0.19
CA PHE A 56 10.74 0.96 0.65
C PHE A 56 10.61 0.68 2.15
N GLY A 57 9.55 1.21 2.76
CA GLY A 57 9.16 0.93 4.14
C GLY A 57 7.87 0.11 4.17
N LEU A 58 7.68 -0.67 5.23
CA LEU A 58 6.44 -1.42 5.48
C LEU A 58 6.01 -1.22 6.92
N SER A 59 4.74 -0.87 7.10
CA SER A 59 4.06 -0.86 8.40
C SER A 59 2.82 -1.76 8.35
N VAL A 60 2.54 -2.44 9.45
CA VAL A 60 1.37 -3.29 9.64
C VAL A 60 0.59 -2.74 10.82
N THR A 61 -0.68 -2.42 10.59
CA THR A 61 -1.61 -1.94 11.62
C THR A 61 -2.60 -3.06 11.97
N ASP A 62 -3.00 -3.13 13.24
CA ASP A 62 -3.87 -4.19 13.78
C ASP A 62 -5.31 -3.69 14.04
N ASN A 63 -5.74 -2.68 13.29
CA ASN A 63 -7.07 -2.07 13.38
C ASN A 63 -7.42 -1.47 14.78
N GLU A 64 -6.44 -1.22 15.64
CA GLU A 64 -6.65 -0.55 16.93
C GLU A 64 -6.63 0.99 16.83
N GLY A 65 -7.28 1.55 15.82
CA GLY A 65 -7.37 3.01 15.64
C GLY A 65 -6.02 3.70 15.41
N GLY A 66 -5.02 2.97 14.89
CA GLY A 66 -3.67 3.48 14.62
C GLY A 66 -2.73 3.49 15.84
N MET A 67 -3.24 3.13 17.03
CA MET A 67 -2.45 3.11 18.27
C MET A 67 -1.45 1.96 18.30
N LYS A 68 -1.76 0.86 17.62
CA LYS A 68 -0.86 -0.26 17.47
C LYS A 68 -0.51 -0.47 16.00
N HIS A 69 0.79 -0.45 15.76
CA HIS A 69 1.38 -0.76 14.47
C HIS A 69 2.79 -1.29 14.70
N THR A 70 3.24 -2.15 13.80
CA THR A 70 4.63 -2.58 13.74
C THR A 70 5.22 -2.05 12.44
N ILE A 71 6.43 -1.50 12.51
CA ILE A 71 7.20 -1.10 11.33
C ILE A 71 8.35 -2.08 11.14
N VAL A 72 8.76 -2.27 9.90
CA VAL A 72 10.09 -2.83 9.64
C VAL A 72 11.14 -1.80 10.04
N GLN A 73 12.14 -2.23 10.81
CA GLN A 73 13.27 -1.38 11.17
C GLN A 73 14.21 -1.24 9.96
N GLY A 74 14.49 0.01 9.57
CA GLY A 74 15.31 0.31 8.39
C GLY A 74 14.54 0.22 7.08
N ALA A 75 15.25 0.41 5.97
CA ALA A 75 14.67 0.32 4.63
C ALA A 75 14.73 -1.12 4.11
N LEU A 76 13.60 -1.60 3.59
CA LEU A 76 13.57 -2.79 2.74
C LEU A 76 14.07 -2.42 1.34
N LYS A 77 14.57 -3.42 0.62
CA LYS A 77 15.08 -3.26 -0.74
C LYS A 77 14.29 -4.16 -1.68
N LEU A 78 13.63 -3.56 -2.66
CA LEU A 78 12.95 -4.27 -3.74
C LEU A 78 14.00 -4.67 -4.78
N GLU A 79 14.16 -5.97 -4.99
CA GLU A 79 15.08 -6.56 -5.96
C GLU A 79 14.29 -7.38 -6.98
N TRP A 80 14.78 -7.42 -8.21
CA TRP A 80 14.15 -8.13 -9.33
C TRP A 80 14.84 -9.49 -9.49
N GLN A 81 14.05 -10.57 -9.54
CA GLN A 81 14.52 -11.94 -9.71
C GLN A 81 14.44 -12.38 -11.17
#